data_AF-A0A822H4L5-F1
#
_entry.id   AF-A0A822H4L5-F1
#
_cell.length_a   1.000
_cell.length_b   1.000
_cell.length_c   1.000
_cell.angle_alpha   90.00
_cell.angle_beta   90.00
_cell.angle_gamma   90.00
#
_symmetry.space_group_name_H-M   'P 1'
#
loop_
_entity.id
_entity.type
_entity.pdbx_description
1 polymer ?
#
loop_
_entity_poly.entity_id
_entity_poly.type
_entity_poly.pdbx_seq_one_letter_code
_entity_poly.pdbx_strand_id
1 'polypeptide(L)'
;MTIDTNKLINDFRQKLDKWRDDSYKKIDLIYEEKRKELEQDWTKRVAKPRKGIDLMQSKLNGLIRKKKATHEDISQSTTAIRYIDQKIKDIEQKGIQMNIPTLFIDNNLTYIKESKIEETDEFQLLSSYRSIDCSAQSGVAFAANNENLLIYENDYLNLLNRDLVPIQQIQWRYGHIYDMSWSATLTNFIIITDKKIVYLINESSLSFKVIQSIPQEKWWSSTCSDKSLFLSTYGTDANIFQFNLLSSFE
;
A
#
# COMPACT_ATOMS: atom_id res chain seq x y z
N MET A 1 -33.84 -23.20 -18.92
CA MET A 1 -32.51 -23.82 -19.13
C MET A 1 -31.78 -23.70 -17.81
N THR A 2 -31.61 -24.79 -17.06
CA THR A 2 -31.06 -24.76 -15.69
C THR A 2 -29.54 -24.72 -15.78
N ILE A 3 -28.93 -23.64 -15.29
CA ILE A 3 -27.46 -23.53 -15.23
C ILE A 3 -26.97 -24.53 -14.17
N ASP A 4 -26.14 -25.49 -14.58
CA ASP A 4 -25.47 -26.42 -13.66
C ASP A 4 -24.32 -25.69 -12.96
N THR A 5 -24.66 -25.03 -11.87
CA THR A 5 -23.75 -24.26 -11.02
C THR A 5 -22.60 -25.11 -10.47
N ASN A 6 -22.82 -26.39 -10.23
CA ASN A 6 -21.79 -27.30 -9.72
C ASN A 6 -20.71 -27.57 -10.76
N LYS A 7 -21.10 -27.77 -12.02
CA LYS A 7 -20.15 -27.92 -13.13
C LYS A 7 -19.27 -26.68 -13.29
N LEU A 8 -19.89 -25.50 -13.22
CA LEU A 8 -19.22 -24.21 -13.40
C LEU A 8 -18.21 -23.93 -12.27
N ILE A 9 -18.58 -24.23 -11.03
CA ILE A 9 -17.68 -24.14 -9.85
C ILE A 9 -16.51 -25.13 -9.99
N ASN A 10 -16.76 -26.36 -10.43
CA ASN A 10 -15.71 -27.35 -10.61
C ASN A 10 -14.72 -26.95 -11.71
N ASP A 11 -15.19 -26.37 -12.82
CA ASP A 11 -14.31 -25.87 -13.88
C ASP A 11 -13.40 -24.72 -13.39
N PHE A 12 -13.92 -23.83 -12.52
CA PHE A 12 -13.10 -22.78 -11.90
C PHE A 12 -12.07 -23.34 -10.93
N ARG A 13 -12.45 -24.32 -10.10
CA ARG A 13 -11.51 -25.00 -9.19
C ARG A 13 -10.37 -25.64 -9.95
N GLN A 14 -10.66 -26.35 -11.04
CA GLN A 14 -9.64 -26.96 -11.89
C GLN A 14 -8.68 -25.93 -12.50
N LYS A 15 -9.18 -24.77 -12.92
CA LYS A 15 -8.32 -23.68 -13.41
C LYS A 15 -7.43 -23.11 -12.31
N LEU A 16 -7.95 -22.96 -11.11
CA LEU A 16 -7.19 -22.47 -9.95
C LEU A 16 -6.12 -23.48 -9.52
N ASP A 17 -6.46 -24.77 -9.47
CA ASP A 17 -5.51 -25.86 -9.20
C ASP A 17 -4.41 -25.88 -10.25
N LYS A 18 -4.75 -25.74 -11.54
CA LYS A 18 -3.75 -25.64 -12.61
C LYS A 18 -2.84 -24.43 -12.44
N TRP A 19 -3.39 -23.26 -12.10
CA TRP A 19 -2.60 -22.06 -11.85
C TRP A 19 -1.62 -22.24 -10.68
N ARG A 20 -2.08 -22.87 -9.59
CA ARG A 20 -1.23 -23.22 -8.44
C ARG A 20 -0.08 -24.12 -8.89
N ASP A 21 -0.38 -25.20 -9.59
CA ASP A 21 0.61 -26.18 -10.01
C ASP A 21 1.62 -25.59 -11.01
N ASP A 22 1.17 -24.74 -11.95
CA ASP A 22 2.04 -24.04 -12.90
C ASP A 22 2.94 -23.01 -12.20
N SER A 23 2.45 -22.37 -11.14
CA SER A 23 3.24 -21.43 -10.33
C SER A 23 4.34 -22.13 -9.55
N TYR A 24 4.04 -23.28 -8.92
CA TYR A 24 5.06 -24.08 -8.23
C TYR A 24 6.15 -24.56 -9.19
N LYS A 25 5.79 -25.04 -10.38
CA LYS A 25 6.79 -25.43 -11.39
C LYS A 25 7.74 -24.31 -11.77
N LYS A 26 7.25 -23.07 -11.88
CA LYS A 26 8.09 -21.91 -12.17
C LYS A 26 9.03 -21.57 -11.01
N ILE A 27 8.55 -21.65 -9.78
CA ILE A 27 9.37 -21.45 -8.58
C ILE A 27 10.48 -22.49 -8.54
N ASP A 28 10.15 -23.76 -8.74
CA ASP A 28 11.11 -24.86 -8.77
C ASP A 28 12.15 -24.68 -9.88
N LEU A 29 11.72 -24.25 -11.07
CA LEU A 29 12.62 -24.00 -12.19
C LEU A 29 13.64 -22.89 -11.87
N ILE A 30 13.18 -21.77 -11.30
CA ILE A 30 14.06 -20.67 -10.86
C ILE A 30 15.01 -21.14 -9.77
N TYR A 31 14.53 -21.93 -8.81
CA TYR A 31 15.37 -22.51 -7.76
C TYR A 31 16.47 -23.38 -8.35
N GLU A 32 16.13 -24.29 -9.26
CA GLU A 32 17.08 -25.18 -9.93
C GLU A 32 18.13 -24.42 -10.76
N GLU A 33 17.71 -23.35 -11.46
CA GLU A 33 18.62 -22.47 -12.19
C GLU A 33 19.59 -21.77 -11.24
N LYS A 34 19.10 -21.20 -10.13
CA LYS A 34 19.95 -20.52 -9.14
C LYS A 34 20.86 -21.49 -8.40
N ARG A 35 20.42 -22.73 -8.14
CA ARG A 35 21.29 -23.77 -7.58
C ARG A 35 22.45 -24.09 -8.53
N LYS A 36 22.17 -24.24 -9.84
CA LYS A 36 23.22 -24.48 -10.84
C LYS A 36 24.18 -23.29 -10.96
N GLU A 37 23.68 -22.06 -10.94
CA GLU A 37 24.54 -20.86 -10.93
C GLU A 37 25.47 -20.86 -9.72
N LEU A 38 24.94 -21.19 -8.53
CA LEU A 38 25.70 -21.30 -7.28
C LEU A 38 26.80 -22.37 -7.37
N GLU A 39 26.45 -23.57 -7.83
CA GLU A 39 27.40 -24.67 -8.01
C GLU A 39 28.53 -24.31 -8.98
N GLN A 40 28.21 -23.60 -10.07
CA GLN A 40 29.20 -23.13 -11.05
C GLN A 40 30.14 -22.07 -10.47
N ASP A 41 29.62 -21.07 -9.73
CA ASP A 41 30.46 -20.05 -9.10
C ASP A 41 31.37 -20.67 -8.03
N TRP A 42 30.82 -21.56 -7.20
CA TRP A 42 31.59 -22.31 -6.21
C TRP A 42 32.72 -23.11 -6.85
N THR A 43 32.42 -23.86 -7.92
CA THR A 43 33.41 -24.65 -8.66
C THR A 43 34.53 -23.76 -9.21
N LYS A 44 34.21 -22.57 -9.75
CA LYS A 44 35.22 -21.61 -10.25
C LYS A 44 36.11 -21.06 -9.13
N ARG A 45 35.53 -20.74 -7.97
CA ARG A 45 36.27 -20.21 -6.81
C ARG A 45 37.21 -21.24 -6.20
N VAL A 46 36.78 -22.50 -6.11
CA VAL A 46 37.57 -23.61 -5.55
C VAL A 46 38.61 -24.15 -6.55
N ALA A 47 38.36 -24.05 -7.85
CA ALA A 47 39.29 -24.54 -8.88
C ALA A 47 40.65 -23.82 -8.86
N LYS A 48 40.69 -22.51 -8.54
CA LYS A 48 41.95 -21.73 -8.51
C LYS A 48 42.88 -22.17 -7.37
N PRO A 49 42.43 -22.23 -6.10
CA PRO A 49 43.22 -22.80 -5.01
C PRO A 49 43.66 -24.24 -5.30
N ARG A 50 42.76 -25.08 -5.84
CA ARG A 50 43.05 -26.49 -6.12
C ARG A 50 44.19 -26.67 -7.13
N LYS A 51 44.18 -25.93 -8.24
CA LYS A 51 45.31 -25.90 -9.20
C LYS A 51 46.62 -25.42 -8.56
N GLY A 52 46.54 -24.49 -7.62
CA GLY A 52 47.70 -24.02 -6.85
C GLY A 52 48.30 -25.12 -5.96
N ILE A 53 47.44 -25.91 -5.29
CA ILE A 53 47.83 -27.06 -4.47
C ILE A 53 48.49 -28.13 -5.35
N ASP A 54 47.88 -28.48 -6.49
CA ASP A 54 48.43 -29.48 -7.41
C ASP A 54 49.82 -29.07 -7.95
N LEU A 55 50.00 -27.78 -8.27
CA LEU A 55 51.29 -27.24 -8.70
C LEU A 55 52.35 -27.31 -7.60
N MET A 56 51.99 -27.02 -6.35
CA MET A 56 52.89 -27.18 -5.21
C MET A 56 53.30 -28.63 -4.99
N GLN A 57 52.34 -29.57 -5.05
CA GLN A 57 52.63 -30.99 -4.89
C GLN A 57 53.59 -31.50 -5.96
N SER A 58 53.41 -31.07 -7.22
CA SER A 58 54.34 -31.37 -8.32
C SER A 58 55.75 -30.81 -8.04
N LYS A 59 55.87 -29.55 -7.62
CA LYS A 59 57.15 -28.93 -7.28
C LYS A 59 57.84 -29.62 -6.10
N LEU A 60 57.10 -29.95 -5.04
CA LEU A 60 57.59 -30.68 -3.88
C LEU A 60 58.13 -32.06 -4.28
N ASN A 61 57.39 -32.81 -5.08
CA ASN A 61 57.83 -34.10 -5.61
C ASN A 61 59.11 -33.98 -6.46
N GLY A 62 59.24 -32.89 -7.23
CA GLY A 62 60.47 -32.58 -7.98
C GLY A 62 61.68 -32.30 -7.09
N LEU A 63 61.49 -31.54 -6.00
CA LEU A 63 62.55 -31.25 -5.03
C LEU A 63 62.97 -32.48 -4.22
N ILE A 64 62.01 -33.32 -3.83
CA ILE A 64 62.27 -34.62 -3.16
C ILE A 64 63.15 -35.50 -4.07
N ARG A 65 62.83 -35.57 -5.37
CA ARG A 65 63.63 -36.34 -6.35
C ARG A 65 65.05 -35.79 -6.51
N LYS A 66 65.23 -34.47 -6.48
CA LYS A 66 66.54 -33.81 -6.57
C LYS A 66 67.37 -33.89 -5.28
N LYS A 67 66.77 -34.29 -4.15
CA LYS A 67 67.39 -34.36 -2.80
C LYS A 67 68.13 -33.09 -2.35
N LYS A 68 67.85 -31.94 -2.96
CA LYS A 68 68.46 -30.65 -2.63
C LYS A 68 67.46 -29.55 -2.94
N ALA A 69 67.01 -28.84 -1.90
CA ALA A 69 66.20 -27.64 -2.04
C ALA A 69 67.13 -26.42 -1.91
N THR A 70 66.98 -25.44 -2.79
CA THR A 70 67.66 -24.15 -2.65
C THR A 70 66.86 -23.23 -1.73
N HIS A 71 67.50 -22.18 -1.22
CA HIS A 71 66.80 -21.18 -0.41
C HIS A 71 65.70 -20.47 -1.21
N GLU A 72 65.91 -20.31 -2.52
CA GLU A 72 64.93 -19.74 -3.44
C GLU A 72 63.70 -20.65 -3.62
N ASP A 73 63.90 -21.97 -3.72
CA ASP A 73 62.79 -22.95 -3.78
C ASP A 73 61.90 -22.89 -2.53
N ILE A 74 62.52 -22.71 -1.36
CA ILE A 74 61.81 -22.56 -0.08
C ILE A 74 61.05 -21.23 -0.06
N SER A 75 61.68 -20.13 -0.47
CA SER A 75 61.05 -18.80 -0.51
C SER A 75 59.82 -18.75 -1.44
N GLN A 76 59.94 -19.33 -2.64
CA GLN A 76 58.83 -19.43 -3.59
C GLN A 76 57.69 -20.29 -3.05
N SER A 77 58.01 -21.41 -2.39
CA SER A 77 57.00 -22.30 -1.79
C SER A 77 56.26 -21.63 -0.63
N THR A 78 56.97 -20.94 0.26
CA THR A 78 56.38 -20.17 1.37
C THR A 78 55.46 -19.06 0.85
N THR A 79 55.87 -18.36 -0.21
CA THR A 79 55.04 -17.31 -0.84
C THR A 79 53.76 -17.89 -1.43
N ALA A 80 53.85 -19.03 -2.11
CA ALA A 80 52.70 -19.69 -2.68
C ALA A 80 51.76 -20.25 -1.59
N ILE A 81 52.28 -20.82 -0.50
CA ILE A 81 51.48 -21.31 0.64
C ILE A 81 50.69 -20.17 1.25
N ARG A 82 51.35 -19.03 1.50
CA ARG A 82 50.70 -17.83 2.03
C ARG A 82 49.61 -17.30 1.09
N TYR A 83 49.82 -17.37 -0.23
CA TYR A 83 48.81 -16.99 -1.21
C TYR A 83 47.58 -17.92 -1.18
N ILE A 84 47.78 -19.24 -1.09
CA ILE A 84 46.68 -20.21 -0.99
C ILE A 84 45.92 -20.03 0.33
N ASP A 85 46.63 -19.90 1.45
CA ASP A 85 46.04 -19.66 2.77
C ASP A 85 45.17 -18.38 2.77
N GLN A 86 45.68 -17.29 2.18
CA GLN A 86 44.89 -16.08 2.02
C GLN A 86 43.66 -16.28 1.14
N LYS A 87 43.75 -17.08 0.08
CA LYS A 87 42.59 -17.35 -0.79
C LYS A 87 41.54 -18.24 -0.14
N ILE A 88 41.96 -19.19 0.69
CA ILE A 88 41.04 -20.01 1.50
C ILE A 88 40.35 -19.13 2.54
N LYS A 89 41.10 -18.30 3.27
CA LYS A 89 40.54 -17.32 4.22
C LYS A 89 39.59 -16.33 3.57
N ASP A 90 39.92 -15.83 2.37
CA ASP A 90 39.04 -14.96 1.59
C ASP A 90 37.70 -15.66 1.27
N ILE A 91 37.73 -16.96 0.93
CA ILE A 91 36.53 -17.76 0.63
C ILE A 91 35.72 -18.00 1.92
N GLU A 92 36.37 -18.33 3.03
CA GLU A 92 35.73 -18.58 4.33
C GLU A 92 35.10 -17.31 4.92
N GLN A 93 35.80 -16.17 4.83
CA GLN A 93 35.34 -14.90 5.40
C GLN A 93 34.28 -14.20 4.55
N LYS A 94 34.39 -14.26 3.21
CA LYS A 94 33.46 -13.55 2.32
C LYS A 94 32.31 -14.45 1.84
N GLY A 95 32.46 -15.77 1.92
CA GLY A 95 31.46 -16.73 1.46
C GLY A 95 30.99 -16.49 0.03
N ILE A 96 29.83 -17.06 -0.31
CA ILE A 96 29.03 -16.58 -1.43
C ILE A 96 27.92 -15.71 -0.84
N GLN A 97 28.01 -14.40 -1.06
CA GLN A 97 26.97 -13.47 -0.65
C GLN A 97 25.79 -13.62 -1.60
N MET A 98 24.74 -14.30 -1.16
CA MET A 98 23.47 -14.38 -1.86
C MET A 98 22.53 -13.32 -1.30
N ASN A 99 22.14 -12.37 -2.15
CA ASN A 99 21.02 -11.49 -1.82
C ASN A 99 19.74 -12.17 -2.32
N ILE A 100 18.96 -12.74 -1.39
CA ILE A 100 17.66 -13.33 -1.70
C ILE A 100 16.62 -12.27 -1.37
N PRO A 101 16.07 -11.56 -2.37
CA PRO A 101 15.00 -10.60 -2.10
C PRO A 101 13.78 -11.35 -1.56
N THR A 102 13.08 -10.73 -0.61
CA THR A 102 11.84 -11.28 -0.07
C THR A 102 10.81 -11.44 -1.18
N LEU A 103 10.18 -12.62 -1.26
CA LEU A 103 9.05 -12.84 -2.16
C LEU A 103 7.87 -11.99 -1.67
N PHE A 104 7.55 -10.92 -2.41
CA PHE A 104 6.34 -10.16 -2.17
C PHE A 104 5.19 -10.76 -2.97
N ILE A 105 4.20 -11.31 -2.27
CA ILE A 105 2.95 -11.76 -2.89
C ILE A 105 2.04 -10.54 -2.96
N ASP A 106 1.93 -9.96 -4.15
CA ASP A 106 0.95 -8.91 -4.41
C ASP A 106 -0.45 -9.55 -4.47
N ASN A 107 -1.33 -9.13 -3.56
CA ASN A 107 -2.72 -9.60 -3.49
C ASN A 107 -3.52 -9.29 -4.77
N ASN A 108 -3.01 -8.43 -5.66
CA ASN A 108 -3.62 -8.10 -6.94
C ASN A 108 -3.22 -9.06 -8.08
N LEU A 109 -2.36 -10.06 -7.83
CA LEU A 109 -1.90 -11.01 -8.87
C LEU A 109 -3.02 -11.95 -9.36
N THR A 110 -4.01 -12.21 -8.51
CA THR A 110 -5.18 -13.00 -8.84
C THR A 110 -6.42 -12.28 -8.36
N TYR A 111 -7.13 -11.63 -9.28
CA TYR A 111 -8.47 -11.15 -9.01
C TYR A 111 -9.46 -12.16 -9.58
N ILE A 112 -10.45 -12.55 -8.78
CA ILE A 112 -11.66 -13.13 -9.33
C ILE A 112 -12.30 -11.97 -10.07
N LYS A 113 -12.13 -11.95 -11.38
CA LYS A 113 -12.92 -11.07 -12.23
C LYS A 113 -14.35 -11.53 -11.99
N GLU A 114 -15.11 -10.77 -11.21
CA GLU A 114 -16.55 -10.80 -11.36
C GLU A 114 -16.74 -10.69 -12.87
N SER A 115 -17.30 -11.75 -13.48
CA SER A 115 -18.00 -11.52 -14.72
C SER A 115 -18.81 -10.29 -14.42
N LYS A 116 -18.59 -9.19 -15.18
CA LYS A 116 -19.52 -8.09 -15.14
C LYS A 116 -20.86 -8.81 -15.15
N ILE A 117 -21.55 -8.73 -14.02
CA ILE A 117 -22.98 -8.85 -14.03
C ILE A 117 -23.24 -7.79 -15.09
N GLU A 118 -23.59 -8.20 -16.32
CA GLU A 118 -24.38 -7.32 -17.16
C GLU A 118 -25.45 -6.93 -16.18
N GLU A 119 -25.31 -5.73 -15.60
CA GLU A 119 -26.04 -5.28 -14.43
C GLU A 119 -27.45 -5.70 -14.75
N THR A 120 -27.91 -6.77 -14.11
CA THR A 120 -29.29 -7.14 -14.25
C THR A 120 -29.95 -5.90 -13.70
N ASP A 121 -30.70 -5.23 -14.56
CA ASP A 121 -31.56 -4.07 -14.33
C ASP A 121 -32.58 -4.32 -13.19
N GLU A 122 -32.26 -5.13 -12.19
CA GLU A 122 -33.06 -5.44 -11.01
C GLU A 122 -32.95 -4.34 -9.95
N PHE A 123 -31.95 -3.48 -10.03
CA PHE A 123 -32.01 -2.14 -9.44
C PHE A 123 -32.12 -1.10 -10.54
N GLN A 124 -33.27 -1.10 -11.25
CA GLN A 124 -33.76 0.14 -11.81
C GLN A 124 -34.01 1.10 -10.65
N LEU A 125 -32.96 1.81 -10.24
CA LEU A 125 -33.12 3.08 -9.58
C LEU A 125 -34.12 3.83 -10.45
N LEU A 126 -35.26 4.19 -9.85
CA LEU A 126 -36.23 5.02 -10.54
C LEU A 126 -35.48 6.21 -11.13
N SER A 127 -35.90 6.64 -12.33
CA SER A 127 -35.35 7.83 -12.96
C SER A 127 -35.22 8.94 -11.91
N SER A 128 -34.06 9.59 -11.86
CA SER A 128 -33.80 10.66 -10.90
C SER A 128 -35.01 11.58 -10.81
N TYR A 129 -35.62 11.67 -9.63
CA TYR A 129 -36.79 12.53 -9.41
C TYR A 129 -36.46 13.99 -9.75
N ARG A 130 -35.23 14.40 -9.43
CA ARG A 130 -34.66 15.72 -9.77
C ARG A 130 -33.14 15.64 -9.75
N SER A 131 -32.48 16.42 -10.60
CA SER A 131 -31.03 16.58 -10.63
C SER A 131 -30.66 18.06 -10.58
N ILE A 132 -29.56 18.39 -9.92
CA ILE A 132 -28.89 19.68 -10.04
C ILE A 132 -27.61 19.44 -10.82
N ASP A 133 -27.33 20.31 -11.79
CA ASP A 133 -26.09 20.26 -12.53
C ASP A 133 -24.96 20.86 -11.70
N CYS A 134 -23.99 20.02 -11.32
CA CYS A 134 -22.79 20.43 -10.60
C CYS A 134 -21.52 20.33 -11.49
N SER A 135 -21.67 20.31 -12.82
CA SER A 135 -20.60 19.98 -13.78
C SER A 135 -19.35 20.87 -13.74
N ALA A 136 -19.39 22.00 -13.01
CA ALA A 136 -18.30 22.96 -12.96
C ALA A 136 -17.26 22.70 -11.86
N GLN A 137 -17.42 21.68 -10.99
CA GLN A 137 -16.61 21.57 -9.76
C GLN A 137 -16.13 20.14 -9.45
N SER A 138 -14.84 20.02 -9.12
CA SER A 138 -14.29 18.79 -8.55
C SER A 138 -14.57 18.75 -7.04
N GLY A 139 -15.45 17.86 -6.61
CA GLY A 139 -15.69 17.57 -5.20
C GLY A 139 -16.47 18.68 -4.48
N VAL A 140 -17.79 18.64 -4.59
CA VAL A 140 -18.67 19.49 -3.78
C VAL A 140 -18.81 18.85 -2.40
N ALA A 141 -18.34 19.51 -1.35
CA ALA A 141 -18.71 19.12 0.00
C ALA A 141 -20.22 19.37 0.18
N PHE A 142 -20.93 18.40 0.72
CA PHE A 142 -22.34 18.54 1.06
C PHE A 142 -22.65 17.76 2.34
N ALA A 143 -23.67 18.21 3.07
CA ALA A 143 -24.22 17.49 4.20
C ALA A 143 -25.75 17.60 4.15
N ALA A 144 -26.42 16.49 4.43
CA ALA A 144 -27.87 16.44 4.48
C ALA A 144 -28.33 16.16 5.91
N ASN A 145 -29.47 16.74 6.26
CA ASN A 145 -30.27 16.28 7.37
C ASN A 145 -31.62 15.78 6.86
N ASN A 146 -32.60 15.62 7.77
CA ASN A 146 -33.91 15.12 7.38
C ASN A 146 -34.68 16.08 6.48
N GLU A 147 -34.43 17.39 6.51
CA GLU A 147 -35.26 18.41 5.85
C GLU A 147 -34.51 19.17 4.75
N ASN A 148 -33.21 19.36 4.94
CA ASN A 148 -32.40 20.28 4.18
C ASN A 148 -31.07 19.67 3.78
N LEU A 149 -30.56 20.13 2.65
CA LEU A 149 -29.27 19.78 2.08
C LEU A 149 -28.42 21.05 2.02
N LEU A 150 -27.28 21.04 2.71
CA LEU A 150 -26.30 22.10 2.66
C LEU A 150 -25.21 21.73 1.64
N ILE A 151 -25.00 22.59 0.66
CA ILE A 151 -24.04 22.38 -0.43
C ILE A 151 -23.07 23.56 -0.47
N TYR A 152 -21.77 23.28 -0.58
CA TYR A 152 -20.76 24.30 -0.84
C TYR A 152 -20.47 24.41 -2.35
N GLU A 153 -20.81 25.55 -2.96
CA GLU A 153 -20.67 25.77 -4.40
C GLU A 153 -20.25 27.21 -4.69
N ASN A 154 -19.20 27.41 -5.51
CA ASN A 154 -18.74 28.73 -5.99
C ASN A 154 -18.48 29.75 -4.86
N ASP A 155 -17.90 29.34 -3.74
CA ASP A 155 -17.72 30.17 -2.54
C ASP A 155 -19.02 30.55 -1.81
N TYR A 156 -20.11 29.82 -2.05
CA TYR A 156 -21.37 29.97 -1.34
C TYR A 156 -21.75 28.68 -0.62
N LEU A 157 -22.35 28.83 0.56
CA LEU A 157 -23.11 27.76 1.19
C LEU A 157 -24.58 27.95 0.82
N ASN A 158 -25.13 26.94 0.15
CA ASN A 158 -26.50 26.89 -0.33
C ASN A 158 -27.28 25.90 0.51
N LEU A 159 -28.31 26.37 1.22
CA LEU A 159 -29.26 25.51 1.90
C LEU A 159 -30.44 25.26 0.96
N LEU A 160 -30.67 23.99 0.63
CA LEU A 160 -31.76 23.54 -0.21
C LEU A 160 -32.76 22.75 0.63
N ASN A 161 -34.04 22.82 0.31
CA ASN A 161 -35.05 21.93 0.91
C ASN A 161 -35.01 20.53 0.29
N ARG A 162 -35.87 19.62 0.78
CA ARG A 162 -36.08 18.26 0.22
C ARG A 162 -36.37 18.23 -1.28
N ASP A 163 -37.00 19.27 -1.80
CA ASP A 163 -37.32 19.41 -3.22
C ASP A 163 -36.16 20.00 -4.03
N LEU A 164 -34.98 20.21 -3.44
CA LEU A 164 -33.83 20.87 -4.06
C LEU A 164 -34.11 22.32 -4.49
N VAL A 165 -35.01 23.00 -3.77
CA VAL A 165 -35.28 24.43 -3.94
C VAL A 165 -34.39 25.21 -2.97
N PRO A 166 -33.66 26.24 -3.44
CA PRO A 166 -32.87 27.10 -2.56
C PRO A 166 -33.74 27.80 -1.51
N ILE A 167 -33.39 27.61 -0.24
CA ILE A 167 -33.99 28.30 0.91
C ILE A 167 -33.17 29.55 1.23
N GLN A 168 -31.86 29.38 1.37
CA GLN A 168 -30.96 30.43 1.82
C GLN A 168 -29.57 30.21 1.23
N GLN A 169 -28.87 31.31 0.97
CA GLN A 169 -27.51 31.31 0.47
C GLN A 169 -26.68 32.31 1.26
N ILE A 170 -25.47 31.91 1.66
CA ILE A 170 -24.48 32.81 2.26
C ILE A 170 -23.14 32.67 1.56
N GLN A 171 -22.40 33.77 1.45
CA GLN A 171 -21.03 33.72 0.95
C GLN A 171 -20.11 33.15 2.02
N TRP A 172 -19.35 32.13 1.67
CA TRP A 172 -18.35 31.51 2.52
C TRP A 172 -16.98 32.13 2.30
N ARG A 173 -16.43 32.75 3.35
CA ARG A 173 -15.11 33.44 3.29
C ARG A 173 -14.08 32.83 4.24
N TYR A 174 -14.40 31.68 4.81
CA TYR A 174 -13.65 31.10 5.93
C TYR A 174 -12.67 29.99 5.53
N GLY A 175 -12.31 29.94 4.24
CA GLY A 175 -11.37 28.96 3.69
C GLY A 175 -12.07 27.92 2.82
N HIS A 176 -11.30 27.06 2.18
CA HIS A 176 -11.84 25.95 1.41
C HIS A 176 -12.43 24.89 2.35
N ILE A 177 -13.62 24.39 2.02
CA ILE A 177 -14.30 23.34 2.80
C ILE A 177 -13.83 21.97 2.28
N TYR A 178 -13.27 21.15 3.17
CA TYR A 178 -12.89 19.78 2.81
C TYR A 178 -14.07 18.81 2.92
N ASP A 179 -14.86 18.93 3.98
CA ASP A 179 -15.97 18.03 4.24
C ASP A 179 -17.00 18.69 5.16
N MET A 180 -18.20 18.11 5.17
CA MET A 180 -19.30 18.55 6.03
C MET A 180 -20.07 17.34 6.58
N SER A 181 -20.64 17.49 7.76
CA SER A 181 -21.54 16.50 8.34
C SER A 181 -22.69 17.17 9.10
N TRP A 182 -23.77 16.43 9.35
CA TRP A 182 -24.90 16.91 10.14
C TRP A 182 -24.95 16.21 11.50
N SER A 183 -25.05 16.97 12.58
CA SER A 183 -25.33 16.44 13.91
C SER A 183 -26.76 16.70 14.34
N ALA A 184 -27.53 15.61 14.51
CA ALA A 184 -28.88 15.68 15.07
C ALA A 184 -28.88 16.15 16.53
N THR A 185 -27.84 15.80 17.30
CA THR A 185 -27.71 16.19 18.71
C THR A 185 -27.47 17.68 18.90
N LEU A 186 -26.66 18.30 18.04
CA LEU A 186 -26.43 19.74 18.10
C LEU A 186 -27.46 20.54 17.31
N THR A 187 -28.20 19.89 16.40
CA THR A 187 -29.05 20.57 15.40
C THR A 187 -28.25 21.56 14.54
N ASN A 188 -27.04 21.15 14.17
CA ASN A 188 -26.09 21.96 13.42
C ASN A 188 -25.36 21.14 12.35
N PHE A 189 -25.01 21.80 11.25
CA PHE A 189 -24.00 21.31 10.33
C PHE A 189 -22.61 21.56 10.92
N ILE A 190 -21.70 20.62 10.70
CA ILE A 190 -20.30 20.67 11.11
C ILE A 190 -19.48 20.79 9.83
N ILE A 191 -18.64 21.82 9.75
CA ILE A 191 -17.82 22.10 8.58
C ILE A 191 -16.36 22.07 8.98
N ILE A 192 -15.54 21.34 8.20
CA ILE A 192 -14.09 21.36 8.32
C ILE A 192 -13.46 22.13 7.16
N THR A 193 -12.50 22.99 7.46
CA THR A 193 -11.83 23.82 6.46
C THR A 193 -10.32 23.60 6.40
N ASP A 194 -9.73 24.04 5.29
CA ASP A 194 -8.29 24.13 5.07
C ASP A 194 -7.52 24.96 6.11
N LYS A 195 -8.22 25.84 6.84
CA LYS A 195 -7.66 26.62 7.95
C LYS A 195 -7.50 25.83 9.24
N LYS A 196 -7.75 24.52 9.25
CA LYS A 196 -7.71 23.64 10.44
C LYS A 196 -8.73 24.03 11.51
N ILE A 197 -9.82 24.67 11.09
CA ILE A 197 -10.87 25.15 11.98
C ILE A 197 -12.13 24.33 11.70
N VAL A 198 -12.82 23.95 12.78
CA VAL A 198 -14.15 23.35 12.71
C VAL A 198 -15.18 24.44 13.00
N TYR A 199 -16.20 24.52 12.16
CA TYR A 199 -17.33 25.45 12.30
C TYR A 199 -18.61 24.67 12.57
N LEU A 200 -19.45 25.19 13.47
CA LEU A 200 -20.86 24.84 13.55
C LEU A 200 -21.68 25.83 12.75
N ILE A 201 -22.60 25.35 11.92
CA ILE A 201 -23.58 26.18 11.21
C ILE A 201 -24.98 25.81 11.67
N ASN A 202 -25.73 26.81 12.10
CA ASN A 202 -27.13 26.67 12.44
C ASN A 202 -27.96 26.61 11.16
N GLU A 203 -28.78 25.58 11.06
CA GLU A 203 -29.59 25.30 9.88
C GLU A 203 -30.54 26.45 9.51
N SER A 204 -31.26 27.02 10.49
CA SER A 204 -32.33 27.98 10.21
C SER A 204 -31.85 29.40 9.91
N SER A 205 -30.67 29.76 10.42
CA SER A 205 -30.11 31.11 10.25
C SER A 205 -28.90 31.17 9.33
N LEU A 206 -28.26 30.03 9.05
CA LEU A 206 -26.90 29.92 8.51
C LEU A 206 -25.87 30.74 9.31
N SER A 207 -26.16 31.08 10.56
CA SER A 207 -25.17 31.64 11.48
C SER A 207 -24.16 30.56 11.86
N PHE A 208 -22.91 30.95 12.06
CA PHE A 208 -21.84 30.01 12.36
C PHE A 208 -21.05 30.39 13.62
N LYS A 209 -20.54 29.37 14.32
CA LYS A 209 -19.68 29.47 15.49
C LYS A 209 -18.40 28.67 15.24
N VAL A 210 -17.26 29.23 15.65
CA VAL A 210 -15.98 28.52 15.66
C VAL A 210 -15.88 27.63 16.90
N ILE A 211 -15.45 26.39 16.73
CA ILE A 211 -15.23 25.45 17.83
C ILE A 211 -13.77 25.53 18.26
N GLN A 212 -13.51 26.00 19.48
CA GLN A 212 -12.14 26.22 19.98
C GLN A 212 -11.57 25.04 20.76
N SER A 213 -12.43 24.15 21.26
CA SER A 213 -12.11 22.97 22.06
C SER A 213 -11.47 21.84 21.24
N ILE A 214 -11.72 21.79 19.93
CA ILE A 214 -11.14 20.79 19.03
C ILE A 214 -9.75 21.28 18.60
N PRO A 215 -8.69 20.49 18.84
CA PRO A 215 -7.34 20.84 18.40
C PRO A 215 -7.28 21.15 16.90
N GLN A 216 -6.49 22.16 16.54
CA GLN A 216 -6.30 22.57 15.15
C GLN A 216 -5.38 21.59 14.42
N GLU A 217 -5.97 20.54 13.86
CA GLU A 217 -5.27 19.55 13.03
C GLU A 217 -5.65 19.69 11.55
N LYS A 218 -4.91 18.99 10.68
CA LYS A 218 -5.23 18.88 9.25
C LYS A 218 -6.42 17.94 9.03
N TRP A 219 -7.59 18.37 9.48
CA TRP A 219 -8.84 17.63 9.30
C TRP A 219 -9.16 17.44 7.82
N TRP A 220 -9.58 16.24 7.46
CA TRP A 220 -9.84 15.83 6.08
C TRP A 220 -11.28 15.45 5.83
N SER A 221 -11.86 14.64 6.73
CA SER A 221 -13.26 14.22 6.65
C SER A 221 -13.86 14.14 8.04
N SER A 222 -15.17 14.34 8.11
CA SER A 222 -15.95 14.34 9.34
C SER A 222 -17.19 13.47 9.21
N THR A 223 -17.51 12.76 10.29
CA THR A 223 -18.83 12.14 10.46
C THR A 223 -19.22 12.18 11.92
N CYS A 224 -20.49 12.03 12.24
CA CYS A 224 -20.92 12.00 13.62
C CYS A 224 -22.01 10.97 13.89
N SER A 225 -22.05 10.56 15.14
CA SER A 225 -23.13 9.81 15.77
C SER A 225 -23.81 10.71 16.79
N ASP A 226 -24.86 10.22 17.43
CA ASP A 226 -25.58 10.98 18.47
C ASP A 226 -24.68 11.45 19.63
N LYS A 227 -23.56 10.74 19.89
CA LYS A 227 -22.70 11.00 21.06
C LYS A 227 -21.30 11.46 20.71
N SER A 228 -20.87 11.26 19.47
CA SER A 228 -19.46 11.44 19.12
C SER A 228 -19.28 12.02 17.73
N LEU A 229 -18.33 12.94 17.64
CA LEU A 229 -17.79 13.44 16.39
C LEU A 229 -16.52 12.65 16.07
N PHE A 230 -16.45 12.15 14.84
CA PHE A 230 -15.27 11.51 14.31
C PHE A 230 -14.63 12.42 13.27
N LEU A 231 -13.36 12.77 13.48
CA LEU A 231 -12.57 13.54 12.54
C LEU A 231 -11.37 12.72 12.09
N SER A 232 -11.12 12.71 10.78
CA SER A 232 -9.95 12.05 10.21
C SER A 232 -8.93 13.06 9.72
N THR A 233 -7.65 12.68 9.76
CA THR A 233 -6.56 13.39 9.07
C THR A 233 -6.14 12.63 7.82
N TYR A 234 -5.46 13.30 6.89
CA TYR A 234 -4.91 12.70 5.68
C TYR A 234 -3.37 12.77 5.69
N GLY A 235 -2.71 11.84 4.99
CA GLY A 235 -1.25 11.80 4.85
C GLY A 235 -0.63 10.47 5.31
N THR A 236 0.68 10.48 5.57
CA THR A 236 1.46 9.29 5.96
C THR A 236 1.09 8.75 7.33
N ASP A 237 0.59 9.60 8.23
CA ASP A 237 0.11 9.26 9.57
C ASP A 237 -1.37 9.63 9.73
N ALA A 238 -2.20 9.11 8.83
CA ALA A 238 -3.65 9.31 8.89
C ALA A 238 -4.22 8.67 10.16
N ASN A 239 -4.96 9.47 10.94
CA ASN A 239 -5.55 9.07 12.20
C ASN A 239 -7.04 9.43 12.22
N ILE A 240 -7.81 8.68 13.00
CA ILE A 240 -9.21 8.99 13.31
C ILE A 240 -9.29 9.35 14.78
N PHE A 241 -9.86 10.52 15.06
CA PHE A 241 -10.05 11.05 16.39
C PHE A 241 -11.53 11.05 16.73
N GLN A 242 -11.85 10.61 17.94
CA GLN A 242 -13.21 10.63 18.47
C GLN A 242 -13.30 11.72 19.55
N PHE A 243 -14.28 12.61 19.38
CA PHE A 243 -14.60 13.67 20.34
C PHE A 243 -16.00 13.44 20.90
N ASN A 244 -16.21 13.74 22.18
CA ASN A 244 -17.54 13.74 22.75
C ASN A 244 -18.29 14.98 22.30
N LEU A 245 -19.48 14.78 21.72
CA LEU A 245 -20.14 15.79 20.91
C LEU A 245 -20.83 16.90 21.73
N LEU A 246 -21.16 16.67 23.00
CA LEU A 246 -21.69 17.74 23.87
C LEU A 246 -20.55 18.46 24.58
N SER A 247 -19.66 17.70 25.24
CA SER A 247 -18.57 18.29 26.03
C SER A 247 -17.52 19.00 25.17
N SER A 248 -17.44 18.71 23.88
CA SER A 248 -16.55 19.43 22.95
C SER A 248 -17.21 20.64 22.31
N PHE A 249 -18.46 20.99 22.61
CA PHE A 249 -19.18 22.07 21.92
C PHE A 249 -19.88 23.07 22.84
N GLU A 250 -20.02 22.74 24.12
CA GLU A 250 -20.21 23.69 25.23
C GLU A 250 -18.97 24.58 25.42
#